data_AF-A0A2T2SNQ3-F1
#
_entry.id   AF-A0A2T2SNQ3-F1
#
_cell.length_a   1.000
_cell.length_b   1.000
_cell.length_c   1.000
_cell.angle_alpha   90.00
_cell.angle_beta   90.00
_cell.angle_gamma   90.00
#
_symmetry.space_group_name_H-M   'P 1'
#
loop_
_entity.id
_entity.type
_entity.pdbx_description
1 polymer ?
#
loop_
_entity_poly.entity_id
_entity_poly.type
_entity_poly.pdbx_seq_one_letter_code
_entity_poly.pdbx_strand_id
1 'polypeptide(L)'
;RDIDKDETRSVPFTREFYIERDDFREDPPDDFIRLAPGREVRLRHAYFFICEEVVRDDDGTITELRGTIDPETRGGTAPDGRSPDGTLHWVPAPHGIPFEARLYDRLFTVSDPDARDDHFTEYINPDSLNVRKGILEPTVRDLAPDTRVQFERQGYFWPDPDDSTSDSIVYNQIVPLRDTWSEDEDGLAEEELERRRREKEKQKQRQRERSLEGKTDPVEYLDDEQHDRFDRYHDSLGLSRDDAATIAKDDALADFFESALDRYDAPEPLANWTVNELLGELEEDSVTDLPFGPEAFADLVRLVDTDVVSNRGAHEVFDVLVDDGGDPEAIVDAHDLRQVDDTEVLRPTVQAVLTEHPDEVERYRNGKTSLIGFFMGQVMEATDGAANPELARSLLQDELST
;
A
#
# COMPACT_ATOMS: atom_id res chain seq x y z
N ARG A 1 10.43 -21.71 -0.17
CA ARG A 1 10.92 -22.96 -0.79
C ARG A 1 9.98 -23.25 -1.93
N ASP A 2 10.41 -23.07 -3.17
CA ASP A 2 9.61 -23.38 -4.35
C ASP A 2 9.27 -24.88 -4.30
N ILE A 3 8.00 -25.24 -4.50
CA ILE A 3 7.57 -26.63 -4.48
C ILE A 3 7.89 -27.19 -5.86
N ASP A 4 8.95 -28.00 -5.97
CA ASP A 4 9.21 -28.83 -7.14
C ASP A 4 7.99 -29.71 -7.41
N LYS A 5 7.14 -29.28 -8.35
CA LYS A 5 6.17 -30.15 -9.00
C LYS A 5 6.72 -30.49 -10.38
N ASP A 6 7.23 -31.71 -10.53
CA ASP A 6 7.71 -32.34 -11.76
C ASP A 6 6.60 -32.61 -12.81
N GLU A 7 5.57 -31.76 -12.90
CA GLU A 7 4.47 -31.94 -13.85
C GLU A 7 4.61 -30.97 -15.03
N THR A 8 4.98 -31.51 -16.18
CA THR A 8 5.00 -30.76 -17.45
C THR A 8 3.68 -30.89 -18.19
N ARG A 9 3.23 -29.82 -18.84
CA ARG A 9 2.06 -29.84 -19.75
C ARG A 9 2.43 -29.32 -21.13
N SER A 10 1.66 -29.73 -22.14
CA SER A 10 1.84 -29.24 -23.51
C SER A 10 0.95 -28.03 -23.76
N VAL A 11 1.53 -26.97 -24.30
CA VAL A 11 0.83 -25.73 -24.68
C VAL A 11 0.99 -25.54 -26.19
N PRO A 12 -0.09 -25.29 -26.97
CA PRO A 12 0.04 -25.10 -28.40
C PRO A 12 0.75 -23.78 -28.70
N PHE A 13 1.78 -23.83 -29.53
CA PHE A 13 2.43 -22.64 -30.07
C PHE A 13 1.86 -22.35 -31.45
N THR A 14 1.38 -21.14 -31.68
CA THR A 14 0.68 -20.72 -32.91
C THR A 14 1.32 -19.48 -33.52
N ARG A 15 1.00 -19.19 -34.79
CA ARG A 15 1.45 -17.98 -35.49
C ARG A 15 1.01 -16.69 -34.79
N GLU A 16 -0.16 -16.73 -34.16
CA GLU A 16 -0.74 -15.60 -33.42
C GLU A 16 -0.77 -15.95 -31.94
N PHE A 17 -0.30 -15.04 -31.10
CA PHE A 17 -0.32 -15.16 -29.65
C PHE A 17 -0.50 -13.78 -29.00
N TYR A 18 -1.05 -13.76 -27.80
CA TYR A 18 -1.14 -12.58 -26.97
C TYR A 18 0.07 -12.47 -26.05
N ILE A 19 0.49 -11.23 -25.79
CA ILE A 19 1.42 -10.82 -24.73
C ILE A 19 0.74 -9.71 -23.92
N GLU A 20 1.29 -9.35 -22.76
CA GLU A 20 0.79 -8.19 -22.04
C GLU A 20 1.13 -6.90 -22.76
N ARG A 21 0.24 -5.90 -22.63
CA ARG A 21 0.49 -4.56 -23.17
C ARG A 21 1.71 -3.90 -22.54
N ASP A 22 1.99 -4.18 -21.27
CA ASP A 22 3.15 -3.67 -20.54
C ASP A 22 4.46 -4.39 -20.87
N ASP A 23 4.42 -5.42 -21.72
CA ASP A 23 5.61 -6.09 -22.21
C ASP A 23 6.22 -5.45 -23.44
N PHE A 24 5.56 -4.43 -24.02
CA PHE A 24 6.02 -3.73 -25.22
C PHE A 24 6.15 -2.22 -25.04
N ARG A 25 7.27 -1.66 -25.50
CA ARG A 25 7.49 -0.22 -25.65
C ARG A 25 8.20 0.08 -26.97
N GLU A 26 7.69 1.05 -27.72
CA GLU A 26 8.32 1.49 -28.97
C GLU A 26 9.62 2.26 -28.74
N ASP A 27 9.61 3.12 -27.72
CA ASP A 27 10.76 3.90 -27.27
C ASP A 27 11.05 3.52 -25.80
N PRO A 28 11.75 2.38 -25.58
CA PRO A 28 12.00 1.87 -24.24
C PRO A 28 13.09 2.69 -23.53
N PRO A 29 12.98 2.95 -22.21
CA PRO A 29 14.11 3.44 -21.44
C PRO A 29 15.23 2.39 -21.36
N ASP A 30 16.43 2.80 -20.97
CA ASP A 30 17.63 1.94 -20.99
C ASP A 30 17.51 0.68 -20.10
N ASP A 31 16.76 0.78 -19.00
CA ASP A 31 16.50 -0.27 -18.02
C ASP A 31 15.34 -1.21 -18.41
N PHE A 32 14.56 -0.86 -19.43
CA PHE A 32 13.46 -1.71 -19.90
C PHE A 32 14.02 -2.88 -20.69
N ILE A 33 13.95 -4.09 -20.15
CA ILE A 33 14.50 -5.30 -20.78
C ILE A 33 13.48 -6.12 -21.59
N ARG A 34 12.24 -5.65 -21.72
CA ARG A 34 11.16 -6.36 -22.45
C ARG A 34 11.15 -6.00 -23.93
N LEU A 35 10.06 -6.29 -24.65
CA LEU A 35 9.99 -6.21 -26.11
C LEU A 35 9.98 -4.76 -26.60
N ALA A 36 10.79 -4.50 -27.62
CA ALA A 36 10.82 -3.24 -28.36
C ALA A 36 11.11 -3.53 -29.84
N PRO A 37 10.85 -2.59 -30.77
CA PRO A 37 11.18 -2.76 -32.17
C PRO A 37 12.67 -3.11 -32.36
N GLY A 38 12.95 -4.19 -33.09
CA GLY A 38 14.31 -4.66 -33.36
C GLY A 38 15.01 -5.31 -32.16
N ARG A 39 14.36 -5.43 -31.00
CA ARG A 39 14.90 -6.11 -29.82
C ARG A 39 14.34 -7.53 -29.73
N GLU A 40 15.24 -8.47 -29.49
CA GLU A 40 14.86 -9.87 -29.24
C GLU A 40 14.49 -10.09 -27.77
N VAL A 41 13.47 -10.92 -27.55
CA VAL A 41 13.06 -11.42 -26.22
C VAL A 41 12.87 -12.93 -26.26
N ARG A 42 12.93 -13.57 -25.10
CA ARG A 42 12.57 -14.99 -24.95
C ARG A 42 11.07 -15.11 -24.67
N LEU A 43 10.34 -15.87 -25.48
CA LEU A 43 9.01 -16.34 -25.11
C LEU A 43 9.17 -17.53 -24.14
N ARG A 44 8.51 -17.44 -22.99
CA ARG A 44 8.62 -18.42 -21.91
C ARG A 44 8.30 -19.83 -22.43
N HIS A 45 9.23 -20.76 -22.19
CA HIS A 45 9.21 -22.16 -22.66
C HIS A 45 9.05 -22.35 -24.18
N ALA A 46 9.30 -21.32 -24.99
CA ALA A 46 9.15 -21.36 -26.45
C ALA A 46 10.43 -20.90 -27.15
N TYR A 47 10.32 -19.95 -28.08
CA TYR A 47 11.38 -19.46 -28.96
C TYR A 47 11.80 -18.04 -28.59
N PHE A 48 12.90 -17.57 -29.15
CA PHE A 48 13.22 -16.16 -29.20
C PHE A 48 12.37 -15.48 -30.27
N PHE A 49 11.91 -14.27 -29.98
CA PHE A 49 11.03 -13.47 -30.83
C PHE A 49 11.58 -12.06 -30.96
N ILE A 50 11.54 -11.50 -32.17
CA ILE A 50 11.89 -10.11 -32.46
C ILE A 50 10.69 -9.42 -33.11
N CYS A 51 10.35 -8.22 -32.61
CA CYS A 51 9.33 -7.38 -33.22
C CYS A 51 9.95 -6.57 -34.37
N GLU A 52 9.38 -6.70 -35.57
CA GLU A 52 9.85 -6.05 -36.80
C GLU A 52 8.91 -4.92 -37.26
N GLU A 53 7.62 -5.04 -36.97
CA GLU A 53 6.59 -4.09 -37.40
C GLU A 53 5.54 -3.89 -36.30
N VAL A 54 5.13 -2.63 -36.11
CA VAL A 54 4.07 -2.21 -35.20
C VAL A 54 2.88 -1.73 -36.02
N VAL A 55 1.74 -2.38 -35.87
CA VAL A 55 0.50 -2.02 -36.57
C VAL A 55 -0.41 -1.24 -35.62
N ARG A 56 -0.99 -0.16 -36.12
CA ARG A 56 -1.87 0.73 -35.38
C ARG A 56 -3.20 0.89 -36.10
N ASP A 57 -4.24 1.22 -35.34
CA ASP A 57 -5.51 1.69 -35.89
C ASP A 57 -5.47 3.17 -36.26
N ASP A 58 -6.60 3.69 -36.74
CA ASP A 58 -6.76 5.08 -37.19
C ASP A 58 -6.55 6.10 -36.06
N ASP A 59 -6.75 5.68 -34.80
CA ASP A 59 -6.55 6.51 -33.61
C ASP A 59 -5.10 6.45 -33.08
N GLY A 60 -4.22 5.69 -33.76
CA GLY A 60 -2.82 5.52 -33.39
C GLY A 60 -2.59 4.51 -32.27
N THR A 61 -3.61 3.73 -31.89
CA THR A 61 -3.49 2.69 -30.86
C THR A 61 -2.84 1.44 -31.46
N ILE A 62 -1.84 0.88 -30.76
CA ILE A 62 -1.22 -0.39 -31.18
C ILE A 62 -2.24 -1.52 -31.08
N THR A 63 -2.45 -2.21 -32.20
CA THR A 63 -3.39 -3.32 -32.35
C THR A 63 -2.71 -4.66 -32.63
N GLU A 64 -1.54 -4.65 -33.28
CA GLU A 64 -0.79 -5.87 -33.61
C GLU A 64 0.71 -5.59 -33.64
N LEU A 65 1.50 -6.56 -33.15
CA LEU A 65 2.95 -6.60 -33.31
C LEU A 65 3.30 -7.76 -34.23
N ARG A 66 4.08 -7.49 -35.27
CA ARG A 66 4.55 -8.50 -36.21
C ARG A 66 6.04 -8.67 -36.09
N GLY A 67 6.48 -9.90 -36.29
CA GLY A 67 7.85 -10.27 -36.04
C GLY A 67 8.14 -11.70 -36.44
N THR A 68 9.37 -12.11 -36.18
CA THR A 68 9.86 -13.45 -36.49
C THR A 68 10.33 -14.15 -35.22
N ILE A 69 10.21 -15.48 -35.22
CA ILE A 69 10.83 -16.32 -34.21
C ILE A 69 12.09 -16.96 -34.77
N ASP A 70 13.01 -17.35 -33.89
CA ASP A 70 14.11 -18.26 -34.23
C ASP A 70 13.74 -19.72 -33.87
N PRO A 71 13.49 -20.61 -34.85
CA PRO A 71 13.14 -22.00 -34.57
C PRO A 71 14.21 -22.81 -33.85
N GLU A 72 15.48 -22.40 -33.91
CA GLU A 72 16.61 -23.12 -33.30
C GLU A 72 16.73 -22.86 -31.78
N THR A 73 15.93 -21.94 -31.23
CA THR A 73 16.02 -21.48 -29.83
C THR A 73 15.02 -22.14 -28.88
N ARG A 74 14.29 -23.16 -29.37
CA ARG A 74 13.23 -23.81 -28.59
C ARG A 74 13.75 -24.35 -27.26
N GLY A 75 13.19 -23.86 -26.15
CA GLY A 75 13.43 -24.42 -24.83
C GLY A 75 14.66 -23.86 -24.08
N GLY A 76 15.29 -22.78 -24.57
CA GLY A 76 16.15 -21.97 -23.71
C GLY A 76 17.34 -21.32 -24.39
N THR A 77 18.35 -22.13 -24.73
CA THR A 77 19.67 -21.64 -25.17
C THR A 77 19.78 -21.65 -26.69
N ALA A 78 20.16 -20.52 -27.28
CA ALA A 78 20.44 -20.45 -28.71
C ALA A 78 21.75 -21.17 -29.08
N PRO A 79 21.85 -21.79 -30.27
CA PRO A 79 23.07 -22.49 -30.70
C PRO A 79 24.30 -21.58 -30.87
N ASP A 80 24.08 -20.30 -31.14
CA ASP A 80 25.12 -19.28 -31.31
C ASP A 80 25.52 -18.58 -30.00
N GLY A 81 24.90 -18.96 -28.88
CA GLY A 81 25.22 -18.48 -27.53
C GLY A 81 24.55 -17.17 -27.12
N ARG A 82 23.69 -16.57 -27.96
CA ARG A 82 22.92 -15.38 -27.57
C ARG A 82 21.87 -15.71 -26.51
N SER A 83 21.62 -14.78 -25.60
CA SER A 83 20.57 -14.88 -24.59
C SER A 83 19.91 -13.51 -24.43
N PRO A 84 18.64 -13.35 -24.80
CA PRO A 84 17.88 -12.14 -24.52
C PRO A 84 17.78 -11.86 -23.02
N ASP A 85 17.76 -10.58 -22.67
CA ASP A 85 17.61 -10.11 -21.28
C ASP A 85 16.18 -10.32 -20.77
N GLY A 86 15.18 -10.07 -21.62
CA GLY A 86 13.77 -10.22 -21.31
C GLY A 86 13.21 -11.61 -21.57
N THR A 87 12.36 -12.11 -20.66
CA THR A 87 11.51 -13.28 -20.88
C THR A 87 10.04 -12.92 -20.66
N LEU A 88 9.19 -13.17 -21.66
CA LEU A 88 7.76 -12.83 -21.64
C LEU A 88 6.89 -14.09 -21.52
N HIS A 89 5.80 -14.00 -20.75
CA HIS A 89 4.71 -14.96 -20.89
C HIS A 89 3.87 -14.63 -22.13
N TRP A 90 3.14 -15.62 -22.61
CA TRP A 90 2.32 -15.51 -23.82
C TRP A 90 1.20 -16.54 -23.81
N VAL A 91 0.15 -16.31 -24.59
CA VAL A 91 -0.98 -17.24 -24.73
C VAL A 91 -1.34 -17.40 -26.21
N PRO A 92 -1.53 -18.62 -26.73
CA PRO A 92 -1.89 -18.84 -28.13
C PRO A 92 -3.25 -18.23 -28.45
N ALA A 93 -3.33 -17.30 -29.40
CA ALA A 93 -4.55 -16.55 -29.68
C ALA A 93 -5.71 -17.43 -30.19
N PRO A 94 -5.51 -18.39 -31.12
CA PRO A 94 -6.59 -19.23 -31.64
C PRO A 94 -7.17 -20.23 -30.63
N HIS A 95 -6.41 -20.54 -29.57
CA HIS A 95 -6.79 -21.53 -28.55
C HIS A 95 -6.99 -20.90 -27.17
N GLY A 96 -6.84 -19.58 -27.09
CA GLY A 96 -6.96 -18.83 -25.86
C GLY A 96 -8.39 -18.87 -25.35
N ILE A 97 -8.53 -19.04 -24.03
CA ILE A 97 -9.83 -19.07 -23.38
C ILE A 97 -10.07 -17.70 -22.75
N PRO A 98 -11.11 -16.96 -23.17
CA PRO A 98 -11.44 -15.71 -22.52
C PRO A 98 -11.84 -15.96 -21.07
N PHE A 99 -11.37 -15.10 -20.18
CA PHE A 99 -11.70 -15.15 -18.76
C PHE A 99 -11.83 -13.75 -18.17
N GLU A 100 -12.49 -13.69 -17.03
CA GLU A 100 -12.52 -12.52 -16.17
C GLU A 100 -11.48 -12.67 -15.05
N ALA A 101 -10.60 -11.70 -14.92
CA ALA A 101 -9.67 -11.56 -13.81
C ALA A 101 -10.23 -10.54 -12.82
N ARG A 102 -10.40 -10.95 -11.57
CA ARG A 102 -10.74 -10.08 -10.43
C ARG A 102 -9.45 -9.79 -9.68
N LEU A 103 -8.93 -8.59 -9.88
CA LEU A 103 -7.70 -8.12 -9.24
C LEU A 103 -8.09 -7.33 -8.01
N TYR A 104 -7.69 -7.82 -6.84
CA TYR A 104 -8.03 -7.18 -5.58
C TYR A 104 -6.93 -6.24 -5.14
N ASP A 105 -7.33 -5.07 -4.69
CA ASP A 105 -6.50 -4.16 -3.90
C ASP A 105 -7.03 -4.14 -2.47
N ARG A 106 -6.42 -3.34 -1.60
CA ARG A 106 -6.92 -3.08 -0.25
C ARG A 106 -8.39 -2.68 -0.34
N LEU A 107 -9.23 -3.33 0.47
CA LEU A 107 -10.67 -3.04 0.54
C LEU A 107 -10.92 -1.59 0.95
N PHE A 108 -10.06 -1.06 1.80
CA PHE A 108 -10.11 0.31 2.28
C PHE A 108 -8.95 1.12 1.75
N THR A 109 -9.21 2.40 1.50
CA THR A 109 -8.18 3.38 1.11
C THR A 109 -7.22 3.72 2.24
N VAL A 110 -7.52 3.24 3.45
CA VAL A 110 -6.90 3.64 4.70
C VAL A 110 -6.56 2.40 5.53
N SER A 111 -5.55 2.52 6.40
CA SER A 111 -5.03 1.39 7.18
C SER A 111 -6.01 0.90 8.23
N ASP A 112 -6.73 1.84 8.86
CA ASP A 112 -7.75 1.58 9.86
C ASP A 112 -9.01 2.38 9.48
N PRO A 113 -10.00 1.75 8.83
CA PRO A 113 -11.24 2.41 8.41
C PRO A 113 -12.26 2.54 9.55
N ASP A 114 -12.07 1.82 10.66
CA ASP A 114 -12.96 1.83 11.82
C ASP A 114 -12.49 2.82 12.90
N ALA A 115 -11.19 3.15 12.95
CA ALA A 115 -10.63 4.19 13.82
C ALA A 115 -10.95 5.63 13.37
N ARG A 116 -12.08 5.86 12.69
CA ARG A 116 -12.42 7.14 12.04
C ARG A 116 -13.91 7.43 12.14
N ASP A 117 -14.26 8.71 12.22
CA ASP A 117 -15.64 9.17 12.38
C ASP A 117 -16.58 8.85 11.22
N ASP A 118 -16.06 8.80 9.99
CA ASP A 118 -16.88 8.42 8.86
C ASP A 118 -17.19 6.91 8.92
N HIS A 119 -18.42 6.53 8.58
CA HIS A 119 -18.77 5.12 8.45
C HIS A 119 -17.78 4.41 7.52
N PHE A 120 -17.21 3.26 7.94
CA PHE A 120 -16.12 2.55 7.24
C PHE A 120 -16.32 2.37 5.72
N THR A 121 -17.59 2.35 5.27
CA THR A 121 -17.97 2.30 3.85
C THR A 121 -17.49 3.51 3.04
N GLU A 122 -17.32 4.68 3.66
CA GLU A 122 -16.78 5.90 3.06
C GLU A 122 -15.32 5.72 2.65
N TYR A 123 -14.60 4.80 3.30
CA TYR A 123 -13.23 4.47 2.99
C TYR A 123 -13.09 3.26 2.07
N ILE A 124 -14.20 2.65 1.62
CA ILE A 124 -14.13 1.57 0.64
C ILE A 124 -13.38 2.09 -0.57
N ASN A 125 -12.27 1.44 -0.87
CA ASN A 125 -11.49 1.70 -2.04
C ASN A 125 -12.33 1.36 -3.27
N PRO A 126 -12.71 2.33 -4.11
CA PRO A 126 -13.48 2.05 -5.32
C PRO A 126 -12.68 1.18 -6.31
N ASP A 127 -11.35 1.15 -6.16
CA ASP A 127 -10.43 0.31 -6.91
C ASP A 127 -10.07 -0.99 -6.13
N SER A 128 -10.76 -1.31 -5.03
CA SER A 128 -10.56 -2.57 -4.27
C SER A 128 -10.81 -3.82 -5.12
N LEU A 129 -11.66 -3.71 -6.15
CA LEU A 129 -11.89 -4.76 -7.14
C LEU A 129 -11.75 -4.19 -8.55
N ASN A 130 -10.68 -4.57 -9.21
CA ASN A 130 -10.42 -4.26 -10.61
C ASN A 130 -10.75 -5.47 -11.49
N VAL A 131 -11.89 -5.41 -12.17
CA VAL A 131 -12.31 -6.46 -13.11
C VAL A 131 -11.66 -6.23 -14.48
N ARG A 132 -10.90 -7.22 -14.96
CA ARG A 132 -10.22 -7.20 -16.25
C ARG A 132 -10.62 -8.40 -17.08
N LYS A 133 -10.64 -8.24 -18.40
CA LYS A 133 -10.79 -9.36 -19.35
C LYS A 133 -9.42 -9.78 -19.81
N GLY A 134 -9.15 -11.07 -19.76
CA GLY A 134 -7.89 -11.65 -20.23
C GLY A 134 -8.13 -12.91 -21.05
N ILE A 135 -7.04 -13.53 -21.46
CA ILE A 135 -7.02 -14.80 -22.20
C ILE A 135 -6.11 -15.79 -21.46
N LEU A 136 -6.58 -17.01 -21.22
CA LEU A 136 -5.82 -18.11 -20.61
C LEU A 136 -5.40 -19.14 -21.65
N GLU A 137 -4.35 -19.88 -21.34
CA GLU A 137 -3.99 -21.08 -22.11
C GLU A 137 -5.05 -22.19 -21.96
N PRO A 138 -5.21 -23.06 -22.99
CA PRO A 138 -6.30 -24.03 -23.04
C PRO A 138 -6.33 -25.06 -21.91
N THR A 139 -5.17 -25.39 -21.35
CA THR A 139 -4.99 -26.41 -20.30
C THR A 139 -5.68 -26.06 -18.98
N VAL A 140 -6.09 -24.81 -18.79
CA VAL A 140 -6.87 -24.42 -17.60
C VAL A 140 -8.19 -25.19 -17.48
N ARG A 141 -8.76 -25.66 -18.59
CA ARG A 141 -10.02 -26.46 -18.60
C ARG A 141 -9.86 -27.85 -18.00
N ASP A 142 -8.63 -28.37 -17.97
CA ASP A 142 -8.33 -29.70 -17.46
C ASP A 142 -8.01 -29.68 -15.96
N LEU A 143 -7.95 -28.48 -15.35
CA LEU A 143 -7.68 -28.32 -13.93
C LEU A 143 -8.91 -28.66 -13.09
N ALA A 144 -8.69 -29.20 -11.90
CA ALA A 144 -9.76 -29.40 -10.94
C ALA A 144 -10.35 -28.03 -10.51
N PRO A 145 -11.66 -27.92 -10.25
CA PRO A 145 -12.32 -26.64 -9.96
C PRO A 145 -11.79 -25.82 -8.77
N ASP A 146 -11.00 -26.41 -7.86
CA ASP A 146 -10.40 -25.72 -6.70
C ASP A 146 -8.87 -25.56 -6.84
N THR A 147 -8.35 -25.69 -8.06
CA THR A 147 -6.90 -25.61 -8.30
C THR A 147 -6.44 -24.16 -8.25
N ARG A 148 -5.54 -23.86 -7.31
CA ARG A 148 -4.80 -22.58 -7.28
C ARG A 148 -3.66 -22.64 -8.27
N VAL A 149 -3.53 -21.60 -9.08
CA VAL A 149 -2.56 -21.53 -10.18
C VAL A 149 -1.73 -20.27 -10.05
N GLN A 150 -0.47 -20.34 -10.48
CA GLN A 150 0.33 -19.14 -10.69
C GLN A 150 0.20 -18.75 -12.17
N PHE A 151 -0.33 -17.56 -12.44
CA PHE A 151 -0.14 -16.94 -13.74
C PHE A 151 1.24 -16.31 -13.71
N GLU A 152 2.15 -16.88 -14.50
CA GLU A 152 3.54 -16.46 -14.54
C GLU A 152 3.64 -14.94 -14.74
N ARG A 153 4.54 -14.30 -13.99
CA ARG A 153 4.78 -12.85 -13.97
C ARG A 153 3.62 -11.98 -13.48
N GLN A 154 2.44 -12.54 -13.19
CA GLN A 154 1.27 -11.79 -12.72
C GLN A 154 1.00 -12.01 -11.24
N GLY A 155 0.84 -13.28 -10.81
CA GLY A 155 0.46 -13.59 -9.43
C GLY A 155 -0.10 -14.99 -9.27
N TYR A 156 -0.63 -15.25 -8.08
CA TYR A 156 -1.37 -16.48 -7.79
C TYR A 156 -2.86 -16.19 -7.89
N PHE A 157 -3.59 -17.10 -8.53
CA PHE A 157 -5.00 -16.98 -8.84
C PHE A 157 -5.76 -18.24 -8.43
N TRP A 158 -7.04 -18.06 -8.14
CA TRP A 158 -7.96 -19.12 -7.78
C TRP A 158 -9.28 -18.94 -8.53
N PRO A 159 -9.86 -19.99 -9.14
CA PRO A 159 -11.16 -19.87 -9.76
C PRO A 159 -12.22 -19.46 -8.74
N ASP A 160 -13.09 -18.54 -9.12
CA ASP A 160 -14.17 -18.07 -8.25
C ASP A 160 -15.18 -19.21 -8.01
N PRO A 161 -15.44 -19.61 -6.76
CA PRO A 161 -16.28 -20.78 -6.47
C PRO A 161 -17.76 -20.55 -6.81
N ASP A 162 -18.20 -19.30 -6.88
CA ASP A 162 -19.61 -18.93 -7.05
C ASP A 162 -19.89 -18.55 -8.52
N ASP A 163 -19.00 -17.76 -9.13
CA ASP A 163 -19.22 -17.19 -10.46
C ASP A 163 -18.50 -17.94 -11.59
N SER A 164 -17.49 -18.76 -11.29
CA SER A 164 -16.77 -19.50 -12.34
C SER A 164 -17.52 -20.76 -12.77
N THR A 165 -17.72 -20.90 -14.08
CA THR A 165 -18.40 -22.03 -14.71
C THR A 165 -17.57 -22.59 -15.88
N SER A 166 -18.01 -23.69 -16.48
CA SER A 166 -17.35 -24.26 -17.66
C SER A 166 -17.38 -23.33 -18.89
N ASP A 167 -18.38 -22.45 -18.96
CA ASP A 167 -18.61 -21.55 -20.10
C ASP A 167 -18.11 -20.13 -19.86
N SER A 168 -17.98 -19.72 -18.59
CA SER A 168 -17.48 -18.42 -18.17
C SER A 168 -16.52 -18.60 -17.01
N ILE A 169 -15.23 -18.47 -17.30
CA ILE A 169 -14.17 -18.65 -16.31
C ILE A 169 -13.89 -17.32 -15.61
N VAL A 170 -13.93 -17.35 -14.28
CA VAL A 170 -13.62 -16.20 -13.41
C VAL A 170 -12.49 -16.60 -12.48
N TYR A 171 -11.43 -15.81 -12.43
CA TYR A 171 -10.28 -16.01 -11.54
C TYR A 171 -10.08 -14.83 -10.61
N ASN A 172 -10.00 -15.12 -9.31
CA ASN A 172 -9.63 -14.20 -8.25
C ASN A 172 -8.12 -14.18 -8.08
N GLN A 173 -7.50 -13.01 -8.12
CA GLN A 173 -6.09 -12.87 -7.75
C GLN A 173 -5.95 -13.01 -6.22
N ILE A 174 -5.25 -14.03 -5.78
CA ILE A 174 -4.94 -14.26 -4.36
C ILE A 174 -3.91 -13.24 -3.88
N VAL A 175 -2.82 -13.11 -4.65
CA VAL A 175 -1.72 -12.19 -4.35
C VAL A 175 -0.92 -11.92 -5.63
N PRO A 176 -0.53 -10.67 -5.91
CA PRO A 176 0.40 -10.37 -6.98
C PRO A 176 1.79 -10.95 -6.69
N LEU A 177 2.63 -11.12 -7.72
CA LEU A 177 4.04 -11.41 -7.47
C LEU A 177 4.71 -10.18 -6.85
N ARG A 178 5.72 -10.42 -6.00
CA ARG A 178 6.53 -9.34 -5.41
C ARG A 178 7.23 -8.58 -6.52
N ASP A 179 6.76 -7.37 -6.80
CA ASP A 179 7.43 -6.47 -7.72
C ASP A 179 8.64 -5.85 -7.00
N THR A 180 9.83 -6.06 -7.54
CA THR A 180 11.07 -5.47 -7.01
C THR A 180 11.42 -4.15 -7.71
N TRP A 181 10.52 -3.63 -8.55
CA TRP A 181 10.80 -2.53 -9.49
C TRP A 181 9.88 -1.31 -9.32
N SER A 182 9.32 -1.09 -8.13
CA SER A 182 8.41 0.05 -7.89
C SER A 182 8.96 1.13 -6.96
N GLU A 183 10.26 1.15 -6.68
CA GLU A 183 10.89 2.23 -5.91
C GLU A 183 12.29 2.53 -6.42
N ASP A 184 12.39 3.34 -7.48
CA ASP A 184 13.58 4.13 -7.82
C ASP A 184 13.11 5.34 -8.65
N GLU A 185 12.66 6.41 -7.99
CA GLU A 185 12.32 7.71 -8.62
C GLU A 185 13.57 8.58 -8.90
N ASP A 186 14.79 8.06 -8.69
CA ASP A 186 16.04 8.87 -8.73
C ASP A 186 16.70 9.01 -10.12
N GLY A 187 16.08 8.51 -11.19
CA GLY A 187 16.69 8.51 -12.54
C GLY A 187 16.02 9.39 -13.60
N LEU A 188 14.90 10.04 -13.30
CA LEU A 188 14.11 10.75 -14.31
C LEU A 188 14.59 12.19 -14.50
N ALA A 189 14.69 12.63 -15.77
CA ALA A 189 14.95 14.03 -16.08
C ALA A 189 13.87 14.94 -15.46
N GLU A 190 14.28 16.10 -14.96
CA GLU A 190 13.42 17.03 -14.17
C GLU A 190 12.09 17.36 -14.88
N GLU A 191 12.09 17.50 -16.21
CA GLU A 191 10.89 17.75 -17.01
C GLU A 191 9.89 16.58 -16.99
N GLU A 192 10.36 15.33 -16.91
CA GLU A 192 9.51 14.14 -16.86
C GLU A 192 8.93 13.93 -15.45
N LEU A 193 9.72 14.24 -14.41
CA LEU A 193 9.23 14.30 -13.03
C LEU A 193 8.14 15.37 -12.88
N GLU A 194 8.35 16.56 -13.45
CA GLU A 194 7.34 17.62 -13.46
C GLU A 194 6.06 17.21 -14.21
N ARG A 195 6.19 16.55 -15.37
CA ARG A 195 5.03 16.07 -16.14
C ARG A 195 4.22 15.05 -15.35
N ARG A 196 4.88 14.07 -14.73
CA ARG A 196 4.24 13.05 -13.90
C ARG A 196 3.63 13.62 -12.63
N ARG A 197 4.28 14.60 -11.99
CA ARG A 197 3.70 15.34 -10.84
C ARG A 197 2.44 16.08 -11.26
N ARG A 198 2.45 16.79 -12.40
CA ARG A 198 1.26 17.49 -12.94
C ARG A 198 0.14 16.53 -13.35
N GLU A 199 0.47 15.36 -13.88
CA GLU A 199 -0.52 14.33 -14.21
C GLU A 199 -1.10 13.68 -12.95
N LYS A 200 -0.27 13.30 -11.97
CA LYS A 200 -0.73 12.82 -10.65
C LYS A 200 -1.58 13.87 -9.94
N GLU A 201 -1.22 15.16 -9.99
CA GLU A 201 -2.01 16.25 -9.43
C GLU A 201 -3.35 16.42 -10.15
N LYS A 202 -3.38 16.41 -11.48
CA LYS A 202 -4.64 16.46 -12.25
C LYS A 202 -5.52 15.24 -12.00
N GLN A 203 -4.93 14.08 -11.77
CA GLN A 203 -5.65 12.84 -11.50
C GLN A 203 -6.21 12.83 -10.07
N LYS A 204 -5.42 13.27 -9.08
CA LYS A 204 -5.90 13.56 -7.71
C LYS A 204 -7.00 14.61 -7.70
N GLN A 205 -6.86 15.67 -8.49
CA GLN A 205 -7.85 16.75 -8.56
C GLN A 205 -9.16 16.27 -9.17
N ARG A 206 -9.12 15.48 -10.25
CA ARG A 206 -10.30 14.84 -10.85
C ARG A 206 -10.93 13.78 -9.96
N GLN A 207 -10.12 13.03 -9.19
CA GLN A 207 -10.62 12.11 -8.17
C GLN A 207 -11.28 12.86 -7.00
N ARG A 208 -10.69 13.98 -6.55
CA ARG A 208 -11.25 14.83 -5.50
C ARG A 208 -12.56 15.49 -5.93
N GLU A 209 -12.64 15.97 -7.17
CA GLU A 209 -13.87 16.51 -7.75
C GLU A 209 -14.97 15.44 -7.85
N ARG A 210 -14.61 14.19 -8.16
CA ARG A 210 -15.55 13.05 -8.16
C ARG A 210 -15.94 12.55 -6.76
N SER A 211 -15.03 12.59 -5.79
CA SER A 211 -15.32 12.18 -4.40
C SER A 211 -16.18 13.20 -3.64
N LEU A 212 -16.21 14.45 -4.11
CA LEU A 212 -17.11 15.51 -3.63
C LEU A 212 -18.50 15.44 -4.30
N GLU A 213 -18.65 14.70 -5.40
CA GLU A 213 -19.90 14.59 -6.15
C GLU A 213 -20.83 13.56 -5.47
N GLY A 214 -21.61 14.01 -4.48
CA GLY A 214 -22.62 13.19 -3.79
C GLY A 214 -22.47 13.08 -2.28
N LYS A 215 -21.42 13.67 -1.67
CA LYS A 215 -21.35 13.82 -0.21
C LYS A 215 -22.22 15.00 0.22
N THR A 216 -23.12 14.76 1.18
CA THR A 216 -23.85 15.81 1.90
C THR A 216 -22.84 16.71 2.61
N ASP A 217 -23.02 18.03 2.58
CA ASP A 217 -22.11 18.95 3.29
C ASP A 217 -22.15 18.58 4.79
N PRO A 218 -21.01 18.30 5.46
CA PRO A 218 -20.98 17.90 6.87
C PRO A 218 -21.61 18.95 7.80
N VAL A 219 -21.78 20.18 7.30
CA VAL A 219 -22.38 21.32 8.01
C VAL A 219 -23.90 21.42 7.79
N GLU A 220 -24.48 20.67 6.84
CA GLU A 220 -25.89 20.81 6.40
C GLU A 220 -26.91 20.64 7.54
N TYR A 221 -26.57 19.84 8.56
CA TYR A 221 -27.48 19.50 9.66
C TYR A 221 -27.11 20.16 11.00
N LEU A 222 -26.10 21.04 11.03
CA LEU A 222 -25.75 21.77 12.23
C LEU A 222 -26.78 22.88 12.51
N ASP A 223 -27.10 23.09 13.79
CA ASP A 223 -27.84 24.28 14.21
C ASP A 223 -26.95 25.54 14.24
N ASP A 224 -27.53 26.69 14.55
CA ASP A 224 -26.82 27.98 14.54
C ASP A 224 -25.62 27.99 15.51
N GLU A 225 -25.73 27.37 16.68
CA GLU A 225 -24.68 27.37 17.72
C GLU A 225 -23.56 26.36 17.39
N GLN A 226 -23.93 25.23 16.80
CA GLN A 226 -22.98 24.26 16.26
C GLN A 226 -22.24 24.82 15.04
N HIS A 227 -22.90 25.61 14.21
CA HIS A 227 -22.27 26.27 13.06
C HIS A 227 -21.25 27.32 13.50
N ASP A 228 -21.56 28.13 14.53
CA ASP A 228 -20.60 29.10 15.09
C ASP A 228 -19.34 28.40 15.66
N ARG A 229 -19.51 27.24 16.31
CA ARG A 229 -18.39 26.41 16.78
C ARG A 229 -17.59 25.81 15.63
N PHE A 230 -18.27 25.26 14.63
CA PHE A 230 -17.64 24.76 13.41
C PHE A 230 -16.77 25.83 12.75
N ASP A 231 -17.29 27.04 12.56
CA ASP A 231 -16.56 28.14 11.93
C ASP A 231 -15.32 28.52 12.77
N ARG A 232 -15.44 28.55 14.11
CA ARG A 232 -14.28 28.77 14.99
C ARG A 232 -13.23 27.67 14.82
N TYR A 233 -13.63 26.41 14.87
CA TYR A 233 -12.75 25.26 14.77
C TYR A 233 -12.04 25.19 13.41
N HIS A 234 -12.78 25.38 12.32
CA HIS A 234 -12.22 25.33 10.98
C HIS A 234 -11.40 26.58 10.64
N ASP A 235 -12.00 27.78 10.76
CA ASP A 235 -11.39 29.00 10.25
C ASP A 235 -10.35 29.60 11.20
N SER A 236 -10.55 29.45 12.51
CA SER A 236 -9.64 30.03 13.51
C SER A 236 -8.60 29.05 14.03
N LEU A 237 -8.99 27.79 14.30
CA LEU A 237 -8.08 26.77 14.80
C LEU A 237 -7.41 25.94 13.68
N GLY A 238 -7.89 26.07 12.44
CA GLY A 238 -7.28 25.41 11.27
C GLY A 238 -7.60 23.93 11.16
N LEU A 239 -8.60 23.43 11.88
CA LEU A 239 -9.00 22.02 11.82
C LEU A 239 -9.57 21.67 10.44
N SER A 240 -9.53 20.38 10.07
CA SER A 240 -10.21 19.94 8.86
C SER A 240 -11.72 20.19 8.99
N ARG A 241 -12.44 20.33 7.86
CA ARG A 241 -13.90 20.53 7.90
C ARG A 241 -14.61 19.35 8.58
N ASP A 242 -14.09 18.14 8.40
CA ASP A 242 -14.73 16.95 8.93
C ASP A 242 -14.51 16.90 10.45
N ASP A 243 -13.27 17.06 10.95
CA ASP A 243 -13.00 17.09 12.40
C ASP A 243 -13.74 18.25 13.10
N ALA A 244 -13.74 19.44 12.48
CA ALA A 244 -14.45 20.60 13.01
C ALA A 244 -15.96 20.34 13.10
N ALA A 245 -16.55 19.68 12.10
CA ALA A 245 -17.98 19.40 12.07
C ALA A 245 -18.34 18.29 13.07
N THR A 246 -17.51 17.25 13.21
CA THR A 246 -17.75 16.19 14.20
C THR A 246 -17.74 16.76 15.61
N ILE A 247 -16.69 17.49 15.99
CA ILE A 247 -16.55 18.03 17.35
C ILE A 247 -17.65 19.05 17.64
N ALA A 248 -18.00 19.91 16.67
CA ALA A 248 -19.00 20.95 16.87
C ALA A 248 -20.44 20.41 16.98
N LYS A 249 -20.72 19.20 16.48
CA LYS A 249 -22.05 18.60 16.44
C LYS A 249 -22.54 18.10 17.81
N ASP A 250 -21.63 17.77 18.73
CA ASP A 250 -21.97 17.30 20.06
C ASP A 250 -21.53 18.32 21.11
N ASP A 251 -22.48 18.84 21.89
CA ASP A 251 -22.22 19.90 22.87
C ASP A 251 -21.26 19.45 23.97
N ALA A 252 -21.42 18.22 24.47
CA ALA A 252 -20.57 17.71 25.54
C ALA A 252 -19.15 17.44 25.04
N LEU A 253 -19.02 16.90 23.83
CA LEU A 253 -17.73 16.68 23.19
C LEU A 253 -17.01 18.01 22.87
N ALA A 254 -17.75 19.00 22.39
CA ALA A 254 -17.21 20.35 22.15
C ALA A 254 -16.69 20.97 23.45
N ASP A 255 -17.47 20.93 24.54
CA ASP A 255 -17.06 21.46 25.85
C ASP A 255 -15.82 20.72 26.40
N PHE A 256 -15.76 19.40 26.19
CA PHE A 256 -14.60 18.58 26.56
C PHE A 256 -13.36 18.97 25.75
N PHE A 257 -13.48 19.07 24.42
CA PHE A 257 -12.41 19.47 23.52
C PHE A 257 -11.89 20.88 23.85
N GLU A 258 -12.78 21.85 24.08
CA GLU A 258 -12.37 23.22 24.45
C GLU A 258 -11.64 23.24 25.81
N SER A 259 -12.09 22.45 26.78
CA SER A 259 -11.42 22.33 28.09
C SER A 259 -10.04 21.66 27.96
N ALA A 260 -9.91 20.67 27.07
CA ALA A 260 -8.63 20.02 26.78
C ALA A 260 -7.67 21.01 26.07
N LEU A 261 -8.19 21.83 25.15
CA LEU A 261 -7.44 22.86 24.45
C LEU A 261 -6.92 23.96 25.38
N ASP A 262 -7.74 24.36 26.38
CA ASP A 262 -7.31 25.29 27.43
C ASP A 262 -6.14 24.73 28.27
N ARG A 263 -6.04 23.40 28.38
CA ARG A 263 -4.98 22.70 29.12
C ARG A 263 -3.72 22.48 28.28
N TYR A 264 -3.87 22.20 26.99
CA TYR A 264 -2.79 22.01 26.02
C TYR A 264 -3.15 22.69 24.69
N ASP A 265 -2.51 23.81 24.38
CA ASP A 265 -2.77 24.62 23.17
C ASP A 265 -2.20 23.97 21.91
N ALA A 266 -2.79 22.84 21.52
CA ALA A 266 -2.45 22.07 20.32
C ALA A 266 -3.73 21.58 19.63
N PRO A 267 -4.42 22.45 18.86
CA PRO A 267 -5.72 22.14 18.27
C PRO A 267 -5.73 20.90 17.39
N GLU A 268 -4.73 20.74 16.51
CA GLU A 268 -4.68 19.64 15.55
C GLU A 268 -4.41 18.28 16.22
N PRO A 269 -3.39 18.12 17.10
CA PRO A 269 -3.21 16.88 17.88
C PRO A 269 -4.41 16.52 18.75
N LEU A 270 -5.01 17.50 19.44
CA LEU A 270 -6.18 17.25 20.28
C LEU A 270 -7.39 16.83 19.46
N ALA A 271 -7.68 17.53 18.35
CA ALA A 271 -8.82 17.21 17.50
C ALA A 271 -8.64 15.81 16.89
N ASN A 272 -7.44 15.48 16.45
CA ASN A 272 -7.12 14.16 15.91
C ASN A 272 -7.37 13.04 16.93
N TRP A 273 -6.93 13.20 18.17
CA TRP A 273 -7.18 12.21 19.22
C TRP A 273 -8.64 12.20 19.68
N THR A 274 -9.32 13.36 19.71
CA THR A 274 -10.74 13.43 20.04
C THR A 274 -11.58 12.66 19.03
N VAL A 275 -11.26 12.81 17.75
CA VAL A 275 -11.96 12.17 16.63
C VAL A 275 -11.64 10.69 16.50
N ASN A 276 -10.35 10.31 16.49
CA ASN A 276 -9.99 8.93 16.14
C ASN A 276 -9.97 7.97 17.35
N GLU A 277 -9.67 8.47 18.56
CA GLU A 277 -9.50 7.62 19.74
C GLU A 277 -10.65 7.82 20.75
N LEU A 278 -10.91 9.07 21.15
CA LEU A 278 -11.92 9.35 22.19
C LEU A 278 -13.34 9.01 21.72
N LEU A 279 -13.72 9.43 20.51
CA LEU A 279 -15.04 9.11 19.97
C LEU A 279 -15.25 7.61 19.73
N GLY A 280 -14.19 6.87 19.37
CA GLY A 280 -14.25 5.43 19.18
C GLY A 280 -14.64 4.66 20.45
N GLU A 281 -14.27 5.18 21.62
CA GLU A 281 -14.57 4.58 22.92
C GLU A 281 -15.99 4.89 23.42
N LEU A 282 -16.62 5.96 22.91
CA LEU A 282 -17.85 6.52 23.47
C LEU A 282 -19.14 5.82 23.02
N GLU A 283 -19.11 4.62 22.42
CA GLU A 283 -20.26 3.87 21.85
C GLU A 283 -21.65 4.56 21.97
N GLU A 284 -22.38 4.35 23.09
CA GLU A 284 -23.62 5.07 23.46
C GLU A 284 -23.43 6.04 24.65
N ASP A 285 -22.22 6.13 25.19
CA ASP A 285 -21.85 6.89 26.39
C ASP A 285 -21.43 8.32 26.04
N SER A 286 -21.49 9.24 27.01
CA SER A 286 -21.00 10.61 26.82
C SER A 286 -19.59 10.76 27.38
N VAL A 287 -18.82 11.72 26.87
CA VAL A 287 -17.54 12.15 27.50
C VAL A 287 -17.68 12.45 28.99
N THR A 288 -18.89 12.76 29.47
CA THR A 288 -19.16 12.99 30.89
C THR A 288 -19.18 11.71 31.74
N ASP A 289 -19.31 10.54 31.13
CA ASP A 289 -19.38 9.24 31.79
C ASP A 289 -18.01 8.56 31.92
N LEU A 290 -16.98 9.11 31.25
CA LEU A 290 -15.61 8.60 31.32
C LEU A 290 -15.00 8.75 32.72
N PRO A 291 -14.14 7.80 33.16
CA PRO A 291 -13.47 7.89 34.46
C PRO A 291 -12.31 8.90 34.49
N PHE A 292 -12.06 9.60 33.39
CA PHE A 292 -11.07 10.68 33.27
C PHE A 292 -11.71 11.94 32.64
N GLY A 293 -11.12 13.09 32.94
CA GLY A 293 -11.58 14.39 32.42
C GLY A 293 -10.70 14.93 31.29
N PRO A 294 -11.07 16.10 30.72
CA PRO A 294 -10.34 16.74 29.63
C PRO A 294 -8.90 17.08 29.98
N GLU A 295 -8.57 17.28 31.25
CA GLU A 295 -7.19 17.55 31.69
C GLU A 295 -6.28 16.33 31.52
N ALA A 296 -6.75 15.15 31.92
CA ALA A 296 -6.00 13.90 31.76
C ALA A 296 -5.87 13.53 30.28
N PHE A 297 -6.93 13.73 29.50
CA PHE A 297 -6.88 13.54 28.05
C PHE A 297 -5.85 14.46 27.38
N ALA A 298 -5.87 15.76 27.71
CA ALA A 298 -4.89 16.71 27.18
C ALA A 298 -3.45 16.36 27.58
N ASP A 299 -3.24 15.88 28.81
CA ASP A 299 -1.92 15.44 29.27
C ASP A 299 -1.45 14.16 28.55
N LEU A 300 -2.33 13.22 28.22
CA LEU A 300 -2.01 12.09 27.34
C LEU A 300 -1.60 12.57 25.94
N VAL A 301 -2.43 13.38 25.29
CA VAL A 301 -2.13 13.88 23.93
C VAL A 301 -0.80 14.64 23.89
N ARG A 302 -0.51 15.44 24.92
CA ARG A 302 0.78 16.11 25.09
C ARG A 302 1.95 15.11 25.14
N LEU A 303 1.83 13.99 25.85
CA LEU A 303 2.89 12.99 25.94
C LEU A 303 3.19 12.37 24.57
N VAL A 304 2.17 12.21 23.72
CA VAL A 304 2.34 11.72 22.34
C VAL A 304 2.97 12.78 21.45
N ASP A 305 2.40 13.98 21.44
CA ASP A 305 2.83 15.10 20.59
C ASP A 305 4.26 15.58 20.91
N THR A 306 4.75 15.28 22.12
CA THR A 306 6.13 15.58 22.54
C THR A 306 7.07 14.37 22.51
N ASP A 307 6.67 13.28 21.85
CA ASP A 307 7.45 12.05 21.68
C ASP A 307 7.92 11.40 22.99
N VAL A 308 7.24 11.66 24.11
CA VAL A 308 7.56 11.03 25.42
C VAL A 308 7.15 9.56 25.41
N VAL A 309 6.06 9.24 24.71
CA VAL A 309 5.59 7.87 24.50
C VAL A 309 5.44 7.60 23.02
N SER A 310 5.63 6.33 22.62
CA SER A 310 5.27 5.92 21.26
C SER A 310 3.76 5.89 21.09
N ASN A 311 3.29 5.89 19.84
CA ASN A 311 1.87 5.76 19.54
C ASN A 311 1.25 4.49 20.20
N ARG A 312 1.97 3.37 20.15
CA ARG A 312 1.56 2.14 20.86
C ARG A 312 1.45 2.36 22.37
N GLY A 313 2.46 2.96 22.99
CA GLY A 313 2.44 3.25 24.43
C GLY A 313 1.31 4.20 24.81
N ALA A 314 0.95 5.14 23.94
CA ALA A 314 -0.17 6.03 24.14
C ALA A 314 -1.52 5.30 24.18
N HIS A 315 -1.72 4.31 23.29
CA HIS A 315 -2.92 3.46 23.32
C HIS A 315 -2.97 2.64 24.61
N GLU A 316 -1.84 2.08 25.07
CA GLU A 316 -1.80 1.36 26.35
C GLU A 316 -2.13 2.28 27.54
N VAL A 317 -1.73 3.55 27.50
CA VAL A 317 -2.13 4.54 28.52
C VAL A 317 -3.61 4.88 28.41
N PHE A 318 -4.11 5.07 27.19
CA PHE A 318 -5.51 5.38 26.92
C PHE A 318 -6.43 4.27 27.43
N ASP A 319 -6.11 3.00 27.15
CA ASP A 319 -6.85 1.84 27.64
C ASP A 319 -6.96 1.86 29.18
N VAL A 320 -5.87 2.15 29.89
CA VAL A 320 -5.88 2.24 31.36
C VAL A 320 -6.70 3.45 31.83
N LEU A 321 -6.63 4.59 31.14
CA LEU A 321 -7.45 5.75 31.47
C LEU A 321 -8.94 5.44 31.30
N VAL A 322 -9.32 4.72 30.25
CA VAL A 322 -10.70 4.31 29.99
C VAL A 322 -11.21 3.33 31.05
N ASP A 323 -10.39 2.37 31.47
CA ASP A 323 -10.80 1.36 32.45
C ASP A 323 -10.84 1.91 33.89
N ASP A 324 -9.80 2.66 34.28
CA ASP A 324 -9.52 3.00 35.68
C ASP A 324 -9.40 4.52 35.96
N GLY A 325 -9.31 5.35 34.91
CA GLY A 325 -8.95 6.76 35.02
C GLY A 325 -7.52 6.97 35.51
N GLY A 326 -7.24 8.18 36.02
CA GLY A 326 -5.97 8.49 36.68
C GLY A 326 -5.11 9.53 35.97
N ASP A 327 -3.81 9.49 36.23
CA ASP A 327 -2.82 10.44 35.72
C ASP A 327 -1.99 9.77 34.60
N PRO A 328 -2.01 10.29 33.36
CA PRO A 328 -1.31 9.65 32.24
C PRO A 328 0.19 9.45 32.48
N GLU A 329 0.86 10.42 33.11
CA GLU A 329 2.30 10.35 33.34
C GLU A 329 2.64 9.27 34.37
N ALA A 330 1.81 9.09 35.40
CA ALA A 330 1.95 7.99 36.36
C ALA A 330 1.72 6.62 35.71
N ILE A 331 0.78 6.49 34.76
CA ILE A 331 0.54 5.25 34.01
C ILE A 331 1.76 4.92 33.15
N VAL A 332 2.30 5.91 32.43
CA VAL A 332 3.53 5.76 31.62
C VAL A 332 4.69 5.22 32.47
N ASP A 333 4.92 5.81 33.64
CA ASP A 333 5.99 5.39 34.55
C ASP A 333 5.74 3.99 35.14
N ALA A 334 4.49 3.65 35.46
CA ALA A 334 4.14 2.37 36.06
C ALA A 334 4.23 1.19 35.07
N HIS A 335 4.06 1.46 33.78
CA HIS A 335 4.08 0.47 32.70
C HIS A 335 5.38 0.51 31.87
N ASP A 336 6.38 1.31 32.27
CA ASP A 336 7.66 1.47 31.58
C ASP A 336 7.51 1.87 30.09
N LEU A 337 6.54 2.74 29.78
CA LEU A 337 6.14 3.09 28.40
C LEU A 337 6.90 4.27 27.79
N ARG A 338 7.88 4.83 28.49
CA ARG A 338 8.66 5.97 27.99
C ARG A 338 9.50 5.56 26.77
N GLN A 339 9.46 6.40 25.75
CA GLN A 339 10.27 6.19 24.55
C GLN A 339 11.76 6.33 24.88
N VAL A 340 12.58 5.45 24.29
CA VAL A 340 14.03 5.48 24.40
C VAL A 340 14.58 6.41 23.32
N ASP A 341 15.06 7.57 23.75
CA ASP A 341 15.61 8.66 22.93
C ASP A 341 17.14 8.82 23.05
N ASP A 342 17.81 7.84 23.67
CA ASP A 342 19.27 7.83 23.83
C ASP A 342 19.95 6.82 22.90
N THR A 343 20.82 7.33 22.01
CA THR A 343 21.61 6.51 21.08
C THR A 343 22.53 5.52 21.79
N GLU A 344 23.07 5.84 22.97
CA GLU A 344 23.94 4.93 23.72
C GLU A 344 23.14 3.73 24.26
N VAL A 345 21.87 3.96 24.62
CA VAL A 345 20.96 2.91 25.09
C VAL A 345 20.46 2.04 23.94
N LEU A 346 20.18 2.64 22.77
CA LEU A 346 19.69 1.89 21.60
C LEU A 346 20.78 1.13 20.84
N ARG A 347 22.04 1.59 20.88
CA ARG A 347 23.16 1.00 20.12
C ARG A 347 23.35 -0.50 20.33
N PRO A 348 23.35 -1.05 21.55
CA PRO A 348 23.46 -2.49 21.76
C PRO A 348 22.37 -3.29 21.04
N THR A 349 21.12 -2.80 21.05
CA THR A 349 19.99 -3.46 20.38
C THR A 349 20.15 -3.42 18.87
N VAL A 350 20.51 -2.26 18.31
CA VAL A 350 20.79 -2.12 16.87
C VAL A 350 21.92 -3.07 16.44
N GLN A 351 23.02 -3.11 17.18
CA GLN A 351 24.15 -4.01 16.88
C GLN A 351 23.78 -5.48 16.97
N ALA A 352 22.92 -5.86 17.92
CA ALA A 352 22.39 -7.22 18.03
C ALA A 352 21.58 -7.60 16.80
N VAL A 353 20.63 -6.75 16.38
CA VAL A 353 19.82 -6.94 15.17
C VAL A 353 20.71 -7.12 13.93
N LEU A 354 21.72 -6.26 13.73
CA LEU A 354 22.63 -6.38 12.59
C LEU A 354 23.46 -7.67 12.64
N THR A 355 23.84 -8.12 13.83
CA THR A 355 24.62 -9.37 14.02
C THR A 355 23.79 -10.62 13.73
N GLU A 356 22.49 -10.59 14.02
CA GLU A 356 21.57 -11.70 13.76
C GLU A 356 21.20 -11.84 12.28
N HIS A 357 21.38 -10.79 11.48
CA HIS A 357 21.00 -10.72 10.07
C HIS A 357 22.18 -10.38 9.13
N PRO A 358 23.26 -11.19 9.11
CA PRO A 358 24.49 -10.86 8.36
C PRO A 358 24.28 -10.84 6.83
N ASP A 359 23.40 -11.70 6.30
CA ASP A 359 23.13 -11.77 4.86
C ASP A 359 22.40 -10.50 4.38
N GLU A 360 21.46 -10.00 5.17
CA GLU A 360 20.76 -8.74 4.91
C GLU A 360 21.70 -7.55 5.00
N VAL A 361 22.64 -7.56 5.95
CA VAL A 361 23.66 -6.50 6.09
C VAL A 361 24.54 -6.45 4.85
N GLU A 362 25.01 -7.60 4.37
CA GLU A 362 25.82 -7.67 3.14
C GLU A 362 25.03 -7.16 1.93
N ARG A 363 23.75 -7.54 1.80
CA ARG A 363 22.89 -7.06 0.71
C ARG A 363 22.64 -5.56 0.77
N TYR A 364 22.45 -5.01 1.98
CA TYR A 364 22.30 -3.57 2.17
C TYR A 364 23.56 -2.83 1.72
N ARG A 365 24.74 -3.26 2.18
CA ARG A 365 26.04 -2.68 1.80
C ARG A 365 26.35 -2.81 0.30
N ASN A 366 25.83 -3.84 -0.34
CA ASN A 366 25.91 -4.02 -1.80
C ASN A 366 24.88 -3.19 -2.60
N GLY A 367 24.21 -2.23 -1.97
CA GLY A 367 23.33 -1.26 -2.63
C GLY A 367 21.84 -1.51 -2.46
N LYS A 368 21.42 -2.57 -1.74
CA LYS A 368 19.99 -2.80 -1.46
C LYS A 368 19.51 -2.00 -0.25
N THR A 369 19.53 -0.67 -0.36
CA THR A 369 19.22 0.28 0.72
C THR A 369 17.78 0.19 1.23
N SER A 370 16.86 -0.37 0.46
CA SER A 370 15.48 -0.65 0.89
C SER A 370 15.39 -1.63 2.08
N LEU A 371 16.45 -2.38 2.39
CA LEU A 371 16.52 -3.21 3.59
C LEU A 371 16.56 -2.40 4.91
N ILE A 372 16.70 -1.07 4.86
CA ILE A 372 16.61 -0.23 6.07
C ILE A 372 15.27 -0.42 6.80
N GLY A 373 14.17 -0.60 6.07
CA GLY A 373 12.85 -0.83 6.66
C GLY A 373 12.73 -2.18 7.36
N PHE A 374 13.45 -3.21 6.87
CA PHE A 374 13.52 -4.51 7.53
C PHE A 374 14.23 -4.39 8.89
N PHE A 375 15.41 -3.76 8.93
CA PHE A 375 16.13 -3.58 10.18
C PHE A 375 15.39 -2.67 11.16
N MET A 376 14.72 -1.63 10.66
CA MET A 376 13.84 -0.79 11.46
C MET A 376 12.76 -1.61 12.16
N GLY A 377 12.09 -2.51 11.44
CA GLY A 377 11.08 -3.40 12.01
C GLY A 377 11.65 -4.30 13.12
N GLN A 378 12.85 -4.86 12.92
CA GLN A 378 13.50 -5.70 13.93
C GLN A 378 13.93 -4.91 15.18
N VAL A 379 14.38 -3.67 15.03
CA VAL A 379 14.73 -2.80 16.17
C VAL A 379 13.48 -2.41 16.96
N MET A 380 12.38 -2.11 16.27
CA MET A 380 11.10 -1.81 16.92
C MET A 380 10.58 -3.02 17.70
N GLU A 381 10.65 -4.22 17.11
CA GLU A 381 10.25 -5.46 17.77
C GLU A 381 11.14 -5.76 18.99
N ALA A 382 12.46 -5.62 18.88
CA ALA A 382 13.39 -5.88 19.97
C ALA A 382 13.32 -4.88 21.14
N THR A 383 12.62 -3.76 20.95
CA THR A 383 12.40 -2.74 21.99
C THR A 383 10.94 -2.66 22.42
N ASP A 384 10.10 -3.62 22.02
CA ASP A 384 8.65 -3.60 22.26
C ASP A 384 7.98 -2.27 21.83
N GLY A 385 8.53 -1.62 20.80
CA GLY A 385 8.07 -0.32 20.28
C GLY A 385 8.52 0.90 21.08
N ALA A 386 9.41 0.73 22.07
CA ALA A 386 9.93 1.84 22.87
C ALA A 386 11.02 2.64 22.16
N ALA A 387 11.68 2.12 21.11
CA ALA A 387 12.71 2.90 20.41
C ALA A 387 12.13 4.13 19.70
N ASN A 388 12.81 5.29 19.81
CA ASN A 388 12.50 6.44 18.97
C ASN A 388 12.79 6.11 17.48
N PRO A 389 11.81 6.26 16.56
CA PRO A 389 11.98 5.87 15.16
C PRO A 389 13.09 6.63 14.43
N GLU A 390 13.15 7.94 14.58
CA GLU A 390 14.13 8.76 13.88
C GLU A 390 15.55 8.41 14.33
N LEU A 391 15.71 8.25 15.65
CA LEU A 391 16.97 7.89 16.27
C LEU A 391 17.44 6.49 15.88
N ALA A 392 16.55 5.50 15.95
CA ALA A 392 16.83 4.13 15.53
C ALA A 392 17.24 4.06 14.06
N ARG A 393 16.55 4.81 13.19
CA ARG A 393 16.87 4.88 11.76
C ARG A 393 18.23 5.52 11.51
N SER A 394 18.54 6.64 12.16
CA SER A 394 19.85 7.30 12.03
C SER A 394 20.97 6.37 12.49
N LEU A 395 20.79 5.71 13.64
CA LEU A 395 21.78 4.80 14.21
C LEU A 395 22.00 3.55 13.33
N LEU A 396 20.93 3.00 12.75
CA LEU A 396 21.01 1.92 11.77
C LEU A 396 21.81 2.32 10.54
N GLN A 397 21.56 3.52 10.00
CA GLN A 397 22.29 4.04 8.83
C GLN A 397 23.79 4.20 9.14
N ASP A 398 24.13 4.72 10.31
CA ASP A 398 25.53 4.89 10.74
C ASP A 398 26.24 3.53 10.85
N GLU A 399 25.65 2.56 11.54
CA GLU A 399 26.23 1.22 11.76
C GLU A 399 26.32 0.40 10.45
N LEU A 400 25.36 0.55 9.53
CA LEU A 400 25.38 -0.13 8.23
C LEU A 400 26.36 0.49 7.23
N SER A 401 26.68 1.78 7.38
CA SER A 401 27.64 2.50 6.54
C SER A 401 29.11 2.22 6.88
N THR A 402 29.35 1.69 8.08
CA THR A 402 30.66 1.19 8.54
C THR A 402 30.91 -0.21 8.00
#